data_AF-A0AAU8JML5-F1
#
_entry.id   AF-A0AAU8JML5-F1
#
_cell.length_a   1.000
_cell.length_b   1.000
_cell.length_c   1.000
_cell.angle_alpha   90.00
_cell.angle_beta   90.00
_cell.angle_gamma   90.00
#
_symmetry.space_group_name_H-M   'P 1'
#
loop_
_entity.id
_entity.type
_entity.pdbx_description
1 polymer ?
#
loop_
_entity_poly.entity_id
_entity_poly.type
_entity_poly.pdbx_seq_one_letter_code
_entity_poly.pdbx_strand_id
1 'polypeptide(L)'
;MDWETVLQSIDELVFKQTRKHLDSLQVEILKGVLNGQKYPEIAKQYKCTKGHVKDEAYKLWQVLSKTFGEDVNRSNFCATVQRLGFANYQSTLIGNRVRVGNINLCPNSDRPRLENEDAGNQELIQDKTKTSGDSRTLRDRASEPLRDVASAPLRDVASATLRERAFETLLYETKLNSLSKLIQLGLSAEQIAEVLDLPLEKVRELME
;
A
#
# COMPACT_ATOMS: atom_id res chain seq x y z
N MET A 1 -9.19 -6.67 13.14
CA MET A 1 -7.81 -6.20 12.94
C MET A 1 -7.49 -5.29 14.11
N ASP A 2 -6.43 -5.61 14.85
CA ASP A 2 -5.93 -4.69 15.88
C ASP A 2 -5.16 -3.56 15.19
N TRP A 3 -5.79 -2.40 15.07
CA TRP A 3 -5.23 -1.26 14.37
C TRP A 3 -4.09 -0.60 15.15
N GLU A 4 -4.02 -0.77 16.47
CA GLU A 4 -2.96 -0.16 17.29
C GLU A 4 -1.60 -0.76 16.93
N THR A 5 -1.51 -2.09 16.91
CA THR A 5 -0.29 -2.83 16.50
C THR A 5 0.12 -2.51 15.06
N VAL A 6 -0.87 -2.41 14.16
CA VAL A 6 -0.63 -2.06 12.75
C VAL A 6 -0.05 -0.65 12.64
N LEU A 7 -0.67 0.32 13.30
CA LEU A 7 -0.24 1.72 13.23
C LEU A 7 1.14 1.89 13.87
N GLN A 8 1.45 1.20 14.97
CA GLN A 8 2.76 1.22 15.58
C GLN A 8 3.84 0.66 14.63
N SER A 9 3.55 -0.45 13.95
CA SER A 9 4.47 -1.04 12.97
C SER A 9 4.74 -0.08 11.80
N ILE A 10 3.70 0.59 11.30
CA ILE A 10 3.83 1.58 10.23
C ILE A 10 4.59 2.83 10.70
N ASP A 11 4.31 3.31 11.91
CA ASP A 11 4.99 4.46 12.50
C ASP A 11 6.50 4.22 12.64
N GLU A 12 6.89 3.04 13.14
CA GLU A 12 8.30 2.66 13.25
C GLU A 12 9.01 2.63 11.88
N LEU A 13 8.34 2.12 10.84
CA LEU A 13 8.88 2.10 9.49
C LEU A 13 9.04 3.50 8.91
N VAL A 14 8.02 4.35 9.09
CA VAL A 14 8.07 5.75 8.68
C VAL A 14 9.18 6.50 9.42
N PHE A 15 9.35 6.26 10.71
CA PHE A 15 10.43 6.85 11.51
C PHE A 15 11.82 6.39 11.02
N LYS A 16 12.01 5.10 10.73
CA LYS A 16 13.28 4.59 10.18
C LYS A 16 13.64 5.27 8.85
N GLN A 17 12.64 5.51 8.00
CA GLN A 17 12.84 6.08 6.67
C GLN A 17 12.95 7.62 6.66
N THR A 18 12.21 8.31 7.52
CA THR A 18 12.08 9.79 7.49
C THR A 18 12.68 10.49 8.71
N ARG A 19 13.05 9.72 9.75
CA ARG A 19 13.42 10.20 11.10
C ARG A 19 12.33 11.03 11.78
N LYS A 20 11.07 10.88 11.33
CA LYS A 20 9.89 11.53 11.90
C LYS A 20 8.82 10.48 12.14
N HIS A 21 8.19 10.55 13.30
CA HIS A 21 6.99 9.79 13.60
C HIS A 21 5.78 10.39 12.88
N LEU A 22 4.76 9.57 12.69
CA LEU A 22 3.46 10.00 12.22
C LEU A 22 2.87 11.01 13.21
N ASP A 23 2.37 12.13 12.70
CA ASP A 23 1.63 13.06 13.54
C ASP A 23 0.21 12.55 13.85
N SER A 24 -0.47 13.20 14.78
CA SER A 24 -1.79 12.77 15.23
C SER A 24 -2.85 12.78 14.11
N LEU A 25 -2.74 13.67 13.12
CA LEU A 25 -3.67 13.70 11.99
C LEU A 25 -3.39 12.54 11.04
N GLN A 26 -2.12 12.26 10.76
CA GLN A 26 -1.71 11.13 9.93
C GLN A 26 -2.16 9.79 10.54
N VAL A 27 -1.99 9.62 11.86
CA VAL A 27 -2.50 8.44 12.59
C VAL A 27 -4.02 8.29 12.43
N GLU A 28 -4.78 9.37 12.61
CA GLU A 28 -6.23 9.35 12.44
C GLU A 28 -6.67 9.10 10.98
N ILE A 29 -5.89 9.56 10.00
CA ILE A 29 -6.11 9.23 8.58
C ILE A 29 -5.94 7.73 8.35
N LEU A 30 -4.84 7.13 8.82
CA LEU A 30 -4.59 5.69 8.63
C LEU A 30 -5.65 4.84 9.33
N LYS A 31 -5.97 5.17 10.58
CA LYS A 31 -7.02 4.52 11.36
C LYS A 31 -8.37 4.61 10.64
N GLY A 32 -8.74 5.80 10.16
CA GLY A 32 -10.00 6.01 9.47
C GLY A 32 -10.07 5.23 8.16
N VAL A 33 -8.99 5.21 7.37
CA VAL A 33 -8.94 4.45 6.11
C VAL A 33 -9.02 2.94 6.36
N LEU A 34 -8.33 2.41 7.37
CA LEU A 34 -8.44 1.00 7.78
C LEU A 34 -9.87 0.64 8.21
N ASN A 35 -10.59 1.58 8.82
CA ASN A 35 -11.99 1.44 9.21
C ASN A 35 -12.99 1.78 8.09
N GLY A 36 -12.53 1.99 6.85
CA GLY A 36 -13.40 2.29 5.71
C GLY A 36 -14.00 3.71 5.70
N GLN A 37 -13.56 4.59 6.59
CA GLN A 37 -14.04 5.96 6.68
C GLN A 37 -13.63 6.80 5.46
N LYS A 38 -14.43 7.83 5.18
CA LYS A 38 -14.13 8.86 4.17
C LYS A 38 -13.49 10.07 4.83
N TYR A 39 -12.70 10.83 4.07
CA TYR A 39 -12.06 12.06 4.58
C TYR A 39 -12.99 13.07 5.27
N PRO A 40 -14.26 13.28 4.86
CA PRO A 40 -15.17 14.14 5.61
C PRO A 40 -15.47 13.64 7.02
N GLU A 41 -15.56 12.32 7.23
CA GLU A 41 -15.82 11.70 8.53
C GLU A 41 -14.60 11.85 9.44
N ILE A 42 -13.41 11.57 8.90
CA ILE A 42 -12.13 11.75 9.60
C ILE A 42 -11.93 13.23 9.97
N ALA A 43 -12.21 14.15 9.05
CA ALA A 43 -12.12 15.59 9.30
C ALA A 43 -13.05 16.03 10.44
N LYS A 44 -14.29 15.53 10.46
CA LYS A 44 -15.25 15.82 11.52
C LYS A 44 -14.77 15.30 12.87
N GLN A 45 -14.28 14.06 12.91
CA GLN A 45 -13.76 13.42 14.12
C GLN A 45 -12.54 14.16 14.68
N TYR A 46 -11.61 14.53 13.80
CA TYR A 46 -10.39 15.26 14.15
C TYR A 46 -10.62 16.77 14.35
N LYS A 47 -11.83 17.27 14.08
CA LYS A 47 -12.21 18.69 14.16
C LYS A 47 -11.39 19.61 13.24
N CYS A 48 -11.17 19.18 12.00
CA CYS A 48 -10.49 19.96 10.97
C CYS A 48 -11.29 20.01 9.66
N THR A 49 -10.74 20.63 8.61
CA THR A 49 -11.40 20.71 7.31
C THR A 49 -11.10 19.47 6.46
N LYS A 50 -12.07 19.08 5.62
CA LYS A 50 -11.88 18.02 4.61
C LYS A 50 -10.67 18.29 3.70
N GLY A 51 -10.41 19.56 3.37
CA GLY A 51 -9.25 19.96 2.56
C GLY A 51 -7.95 19.64 3.28
N HIS A 52 -7.83 20.02 4.55
CA HIS A 52 -6.65 19.73 5.35
C HIS A 52 -6.35 18.23 5.46
N VAL A 53 -7.39 17.40 5.68
CA VAL A 53 -7.24 15.93 5.67
C VAL A 53 -6.73 15.42 4.32
N LYS A 54 -7.23 15.96 3.20
CA LYS A 54 -6.79 15.55 1.86
C LYS A 54 -5.33 15.91 1.60
N ASP A 55 -4.93 17.12 1.95
CA ASP A 55 -3.57 17.62 1.74
C ASP A 55 -2.58 16.80 2.56
N GLU A 56 -2.92 16.50 3.81
CA GLU A 56 -2.08 15.68 4.67
C GLU A 56 -2.07 14.21 4.24
N ALA A 57 -3.21 13.67 3.83
CA ALA A 57 -3.28 12.32 3.27
C ALA A 57 -2.43 12.16 2.01
N TYR A 58 -2.41 13.16 1.11
CA TYR A 58 -1.58 13.12 -0.09
C TYR A 58 -0.09 12.97 0.26
N LYS A 59 0.41 13.77 1.20
CA LYS A 59 1.80 13.66 1.68
C LYS A 59 2.07 12.30 2.33
N LEU A 60 1.12 11.83 3.14
CA LEU A 60 1.22 10.55 3.83
C LEU A 60 1.34 9.38 2.85
N TRP A 61 0.53 9.35 1.79
CA TRP A 61 0.62 8.33 0.75
C TRP A 61 1.97 8.35 0.02
N GLN A 62 2.54 9.53 -0.23
CA GLN A 62 3.88 9.65 -0.82
C GLN A 62 4.98 9.06 0.08
N VAL A 63 4.88 9.30 1.39
CA VAL A 63 5.82 8.73 2.37
C VAL A 63 5.67 7.22 2.42
N LEU A 64 4.44 6.72 2.56
CA LEU A 64 4.17 5.28 2.64
C LEU A 64 4.56 4.54 1.37
N SER A 65 4.35 5.14 0.19
CA SER A 65 4.77 4.52 -1.07
C SER A 65 6.27 4.31 -1.12
N LYS A 66 7.04 5.31 -0.65
CA LYS A 66 8.51 5.20 -0.56
C LYS A 66 8.95 4.20 0.49
N THR A 67 8.24 4.14 1.62
CA THR A 67 8.56 3.23 2.73
C THR A 67 8.27 1.77 2.36
N PHE A 68 7.14 1.50 1.70
CA PHE A 68 6.74 0.13 1.31
C PHE A 68 7.32 -0.32 -0.03
N GLY A 69 7.87 0.61 -0.82
CA GLY A 69 8.45 0.31 -2.14
C GLY A 69 7.40 0.02 -3.21
N GLU A 70 6.13 0.40 -2.99
CA GLU A 70 5.03 0.25 -3.94
C GLU A 70 4.15 1.50 -3.97
N ASP A 71 3.33 1.66 -5.02
CA ASP A 71 2.40 2.78 -5.09
C ASP A 71 1.23 2.58 -4.12
N VAL A 72 1.20 3.36 -3.04
CA VAL A 72 0.20 3.30 -1.97
C VAL A 72 -0.72 4.49 -2.07
N ASN A 73 -2.02 4.24 -2.00
CA ASN A 73 -3.07 5.23 -1.97
C ASN A 73 -4.24 4.76 -1.07
N ARG A 74 -5.22 5.63 -0.85
CA ARG A 74 -6.37 5.32 0.01
C ARG A 74 -7.08 4.00 -0.36
N SER A 75 -7.21 3.69 -1.65
CA SER A 75 -7.97 2.51 -2.10
C SER A 75 -7.23 1.19 -1.94
N ASN A 76 -5.90 1.19 -2.01
CA ASN A 76 -5.12 -0.04 -1.90
C ASN A 76 -4.43 -0.22 -0.53
N PHE A 77 -4.35 0.83 0.29
CA PHE A 77 -3.66 0.80 1.57
C PHE A 77 -4.08 -0.37 2.47
N CYS A 78 -5.39 -0.63 2.60
CA CYS A 78 -5.88 -1.75 3.40
C CYS A 78 -5.37 -3.11 2.88
N ALA A 79 -5.40 -3.32 1.57
CA ALA A 79 -4.88 -4.53 0.94
C ALA A 79 -3.36 -4.66 1.08
N THR A 80 -2.62 -3.56 0.91
CA THR A 80 -1.18 -3.49 1.14
C THR A 80 -0.82 -3.92 2.56
N VAL A 81 -1.50 -3.37 3.56
CA VAL A 81 -1.23 -3.65 4.97
C VAL A 81 -1.52 -5.10 5.33
N GLN A 82 -2.61 -5.66 4.79
CA GLN A 82 -2.94 -7.08 4.96
C GLN A 82 -1.90 -7.98 4.28
N ARG A 83 -1.49 -7.65 3.05
CA ARG A 83 -0.50 -8.42 2.27
C ARG A 83 0.89 -8.41 2.91
N LEU A 84 1.30 -7.28 3.49
CA LEU A 84 2.59 -7.15 4.17
C LEU A 84 2.61 -7.77 5.57
N GLY A 85 1.48 -8.34 6.03
CA GLY A 85 1.42 -9.06 7.29
C GLY A 85 1.41 -8.16 8.54
N PHE A 86 1.19 -6.84 8.40
CA PHE A 86 1.04 -5.96 9.57
C PHE A 86 -0.23 -6.28 10.38
N ALA A 87 -1.25 -6.84 9.72
CA ALA A 87 -2.40 -7.42 10.37
C ALA A 87 -2.04 -8.86 10.79
N ASN A 88 -1.79 -9.11 12.08
CA ASN A 88 -1.69 -10.47 12.58
C ASN A 88 -3.01 -11.22 12.29
N TYR A 89 -3.00 -12.12 11.30
CA TYR A 89 -4.08 -13.06 11.07
C TYR A 89 -3.77 -14.33 11.86
N GLN A 90 -4.49 -14.59 12.94
CA GLN A 90 -4.59 -15.97 13.43
C GLN A 90 -5.53 -16.76 12.52
N SER A 91 -4.94 -17.48 11.54
CA SER A 91 -5.48 -18.64 10.77
C SER A 91 -6.72 -18.34 9.89
N THR A 92 -6.99 -18.91 8.71
CA THR A 92 -6.48 -20.02 7.88
C THR A 92 -6.99 -19.70 6.47
N LEU A 93 -6.19 -19.88 5.41
CA LEU A 93 -6.57 -20.51 4.13
C LEU A 93 -5.58 -20.20 2.99
N ILE A 94 -5.10 -21.31 2.42
CA ILE A 94 -4.53 -21.50 1.07
C ILE A 94 -3.01 -21.32 0.96
N GLY A 95 -2.33 -22.39 1.41
CA GLY A 95 -1.35 -23.03 0.54
C GLY A 95 -1.99 -23.36 -0.81
N ASN A 96 -1.81 -22.46 -1.78
CA ASN A 96 -1.67 -22.79 -3.20
C ASN A 96 -1.29 -21.53 -3.97
N ARG A 97 -0.05 -21.52 -4.46
CA ARG A 97 0.43 -20.56 -5.45
C ARG A 97 -0.10 -20.98 -6.82
N VAL A 98 -1.34 -20.66 -7.19
CA VAL A 98 -1.82 -20.83 -8.59
C VAL A 98 -2.79 -19.74 -9.05
N ARG A 99 -2.31 -19.02 -10.07
CA ARG A 99 -2.97 -18.26 -11.16
C ARG A 99 -3.89 -17.07 -10.84
N VAL A 100 -3.40 -15.92 -11.32
CA VAL A 100 -4.16 -14.74 -11.75
C VAL A 100 -5.39 -15.18 -12.57
N GLY A 101 -6.55 -15.11 -11.93
CA GLY A 101 -7.86 -15.12 -12.55
C GLY A 101 -8.70 -14.09 -11.81
N ASN A 102 -9.16 -13.07 -12.54
CA ASN A 102 -9.81 -11.86 -12.04
C ASN A 102 -10.78 -12.12 -10.88
N ILE A 103 -10.47 -11.58 -9.70
CA ILE A 103 -11.41 -11.54 -8.58
C ILE A 103 -11.77 -10.07 -8.33
N ASN A 104 -12.98 -9.69 -8.73
CA ASN A 104 -13.62 -8.45 -8.32
C ASN A 104 -13.93 -8.55 -6.82
N LEU A 105 -13.18 -7.84 -5.97
CA LEU A 105 -13.51 -7.68 -4.55
C LEU A 105 -14.20 -6.34 -4.30
N CYS A 106 -15.49 -6.29 -4.61
CA CYS A 106 -16.49 -5.46 -3.96
C CYS A 106 -17.87 -6.06 -4.31
N PRO A 107 -18.70 -6.48 -3.34
CA PRO A 107 -20.12 -6.66 -3.62
C PRO A 107 -20.65 -5.28 -3.98
N ASN A 108 -21.19 -5.14 -5.19
CA ASN A 108 -21.95 -3.98 -5.58
C ASN A 108 -23.07 -3.83 -4.54
N SER A 109 -22.97 -2.85 -3.65
CA SER A 109 -24.12 -2.47 -2.84
C SER A 109 -25.02 -1.71 -3.78
N ASP A 110 -26.08 -2.38 -4.22
CA ASP A 110 -27.21 -1.77 -4.92
C ASP A 110 -27.58 -0.47 -4.21
N ARG A 111 -27.38 0.66 -4.90
CA ARG A 111 -28.06 1.90 -4.52
C ARG A 111 -29.34 1.99 -5.33
N PRO A 112 -30.48 2.30 -4.71
CA PRO A 112 -31.67 2.66 -5.45
C PRO A 112 -31.36 3.92 -6.27
N ARG A 113 -31.70 3.82 -7.55
CA ARG A 113 -31.76 4.88 -8.55
C ARG A 113 -32.58 6.04 -7.98
N LEU A 114 -31.95 7.20 -7.73
CA LEU A 114 -32.69 8.45 -7.70
C LEU A 114 -32.81 8.94 -9.13
N GLU A 115 -34.05 9.02 -9.58
CA GLU A 115 -34.45 9.62 -10.83
C GLU A 115 -34.21 11.13 -10.81
N ASN A 116 -33.99 11.64 -12.02
CA ASN A 116 -33.68 13.03 -12.35
C ASN A 116 -34.92 13.93 -12.27
N GLU A 117 -34.73 15.20 -11.96
CA GLU A 117 -35.51 16.39 -12.39
C GLU A 117 -34.53 17.59 -12.19
N ASP A 118 -33.77 18.05 -13.19
CA ASP A 118 -34.05 18.96 -14.32
C ASP A 118 -33.84 20.47 -14.04
N ALA A 119 -33.43 21.15 -15.10
CA ALA A 119 -33.24 22.58 -15.37
C ALA A 119 -31.94 23.21 -14.80
N GLY A 120 -31.05 23.79 -15.58
CA GLY A 120 -31.07 24.16 -17.01
C GLY A 120 -30.07 25.31 -17.16
N ASN A 121 -29.30 25.29 -18.27
CA ASN A 121 -28.66 26.43 -18.96
C ASN A 121 -27.31 26.00 -19.56
N GLN A 122 -27.33 25.57 -20.82
CA GLN A 122 -26.18 25.73 -21.72
C GLN A 122 -26.65 26.30 -23.06
N GLU A 123 -25.97 27.38 -23.43
CA GLU A 123 -26.21 28.27 -24.55
C GLU A 123 -25.66 27.69 -25.85
N LEU A 124 -26.31 28.06 -26.95
CA LEU A 124 -26.20 27.55 -28.30
C LEU A 124 -25.04 28.22 -29.09
N ILE A 125 -24.14 27.38 -29.62
CA ILE A 125 -23.51 27.32 -30.97
C ILE A 125 -23.44 28.62 -31.83
N GLN A 126 -22.26 28.86 -32.44
CA GLN A 126 -21.99 28.96 -33.91
C GLN A 126 -20.55 29.47 -34.17
N ASP A 127 -19.63 28.67 -34.71
CA ASP A 127 -19.42 28.28 -36.12
C ASP A 127 -18.83 29.38 -37.02
N LYS A 128 -17.65 29.13 -37.61
CA LYS A 128 -17.37 29.36 -39.04
C LYS A 128 -16.02 28.78 -39.51
N THR A 129 -16.12 28.25 -40.72
CA THR A 129 -15.27 27.32 -41.49
C THR A 129 -14.18 27.91 -42.42
N LYS A 130 -13.25 27.02 -42.85
CA LYS A 130 -12.53 26.90 -44.17
C LYS A 130 -11.37 27.89 -44.47
N THR A 131 -10.25 27.54 -45.14
CA THR A 131 -10.03 26.62 -46.29
C THR A 131 -8.52 26.34 -46.57
N SER A 132 -8.22 25.16 -47.14
CA SER A 132 -7.36 24.88 -48.33
C SER A 132 -5.81 24.84 -48.32
N GLY A 133 -5.28 23.73 -48.86
CA GLY A 133 -4.01 23.58 -49.62
C GLY A 133 -2.82 23.06 -48.80
N ASP A 134 -1.96 22.13 -49.22
CA ASP A 134 -1.79 21.40 -50.48
C ASP A 134 -0.86 20.18 -50.23
N SER A 135 -0.75 19.32 -51.24
CA SER A 135 -0.23 17.95 -51.29
C SER A 135 1.31 17.79 -51.22
N ARG A 136 1.81 16.65 -50.72
CA ARG A 136 2.68 15.65 -51.43
C ARG A 136 3.72 14.90 -50.57
N THR A 137 3.73 13.59 -50.80
CA THR A 137 4.85 12.63 -50.99
C THR A 137 5.57 11.92 -49.83
N LEU A 138 5.80 10.64 -50.13
CA LEU A 138 6.39 9.50 -49.41
C LEU A 138 7.92 9.57 -49.24
N ARG A 139 8.42 8.68 -48.36
CA ARG A 139 9.82 8.27 -48.07
C ARG A 139 10.57 9.26 -47.14
N ASP A 140 11.31 8.85 -46.11
CA ASP A 140 12.23 7.71 -46.05
C ASP A 140 12.45 7.16 -44.63
N ARG A 141 12.98 5.93 -44.62
CA ARG A 141 13.47 5.17 -43.48
C ARG A 141 14.93 5.55 -43.20
N ALA A 142 15.21 5.99 -41.97
CA ALA A 142 16.54 5.94 -41.35
C ALA A 142 16.31 5.76 -39.84
N SER A 143 16.48 4.55 -39.30
CA SER A 143 17.68 4.19 -38.55
C SER A 143 17.99 5.18 -37.42
N GLU A 144 17.41 4.95 -36.24
CA GLU A 144 18.01 5.45 -34.99
C GLU A 144 18.35 4.27 -34.07
N PRO A 145 19.50 4.33 -33.36
CA PRO A 145 20.14 3.16 -32.77
C PRO A 145 19.58 2.86 -31.39
N LEU A 146 19.60 1.56 -31.05
CA LEU A 146 19.49 1.04 -29.68
C LEU A 146 20.41 1.83 -28.74
N ARG A 147 19.82 2.61 -27.82
CA ARG A 147 20.54 3.20 -26.69
C ARG A 147 20.26 2.34 -25.45
N ASP A 148 21.36 1.93 -24.84
CA ASP A 148 21.50 1.09 -23.65
C ASP A 148 20.41 1.26 -22.59
N VAL A 149 19.74 0.16 -22.27
CA VAL A 149 18.87 0.01 -21.08
C VAL A 149 19.68 -0.37 -19.83
N ALA A 150 21.00 -0.51 -19.93
CA ALA A 150 21.86 -0.91 -18.82
C ALA A 150 22.50 0.30 -18.11
N SER A 151 21.70 1.13 -17.44
CA SER A 151 22.17 1.98 -16.33
C SER A 151 21.00 2.54 -15.53
N ALA A 152 20.25 1.65 -14.87
CA ALA A 152 19.67 2.04 -13.59
C ALA A 152 20.84 2.27 -12.60
N PRO A 153 20.84 3.33 -11.77
CA PRO A 153 21.98 3.58 -10.89
C PRO A 153 22.11 2.40 -9.92
N LEU A 154 23.27 1.74 -9.91
CA LEU A 154 23.62 0.68 -8.95
C LEU A 154 23.33 1.07 -7.48
N ARG A 155 23.25 2.38 -7.21
CA ARG A 155 22.91 2.98 -5.92
C ARG A 155 21.46 2.72 -5.47
N ASP A 156 20.50 2.72 -6.37
CA ASP A 156 19.08 2.55 -6.02
C ASP A 156 18.74 1.07 -5.80
N VAL A 157 19.34 0.17 -6.57
CA VAL A 157 19.22 -1.29 -6.37
C VAL A 157 19.88 -1.73 -5.06
N ALA A 158 21.06 -1.20 -4.74
CA ALA A 158 21.73 -1.45 -3.46
C ALA A 158 20.91 -0.90 -2.28
N SER A 159 20.28 0.28 -2.44
CA SER A 159 19.42 0.87 -1.40
C SER A 159 18.13 0.08 -1.21
N ALA A 160 17.53 -0.44 -2.29
CA ALA A 160 16.36 -1.30 -2.22
C ALA A 160 16.68 -2.65 -1.55
N THR A 161 17.79 -3.29 -1.93
CA THR A 161 18.23 -4.56 -1.30
C THR A 161 18.64 -4.38 0.17
N LEU A 162 19.24 -3.25 0.54
CA LEU A 162 19.49 -2.92 1.95
C LEU A 162 18.19 -2.70 2.73
N ARG A 163 17.20 -2.02 2.13
CA ARG A 163 15.90 -1.76 2.74
C ARG A 163 15.11 -3.06 2.96
N GLU A 164 15.14 -3.95 1.98
CA GLU A 164 14.47 -5.27 2.04
C GLU A 164 15.14 -6.16 3.10
N ARG A 165 16.47 -6.20 3.17
CA ARG A 165 17.19 -6.90 4.25
C ARG A 165 16.91 -6.34 5.65
N ALA A 166 16.78 -5.01 5.78
CA ALA A 166 16.50 -4.38 7.06
C ALA A 166 15.08 -4.73 7.58
N PHE A 167 14.11 -4.87 6.68
CA PHE A 167 12.75 -5.31 7.01
C PHE A 167 12.74 -6.77 7.47
N GLU A 168 13.39 -7.67 6.72
CA GLU A 168 13.54 -9.08 7.10
C GLU A 168 14.25 -9.26 8.45
N THR A 169 15.28 -8.45 8.71
CA THR A 169 16.02 -8.47 9.99
C THR A 169 15.11 -8.08 11.16
N LEU A 170 14.28 -7.04 10.99
CA LEU A 170 13.36 -6.60 12.05
C LEU A 170 12.26 -7.63 12.31
N LEU A 171 11.72 -8.21 11.25
CA LEU A 171 10.72 -9.26 11.35
C LEU A 171 11.30 -10.48 12.08
N TYR A 172 12.56 -10.82 11.80
CA TYR A 172 13.25 -11.91 12.49
C TYR A 172 13.49 -11.63 13.98
N GLU A 173 13.98 -10.44 14.34
CA GLU A 173 14.18 -10.00 15.73
C GLU A 173 12.88 -10.04 16.56
N THR A 174 11.77 -9.60 15.98
CA THR A 174 10.46 -9.61 16.67
C THR A 174 9.92 -11.03 16.86
N LYS A 175 10.13 -11.91 15.88
CA LYS A 175 9.83 -13.34 16.01
C LYS A 175 10.67 -13.99 17.13
N LEU A 176 11.96 -13.65 17.26
CA LEU A 176 12.82 -14.16 18.34
C LEU A 176 12.35 -13.74 19.74
N ASN A 177 11.97 -12.47 19.90
CA ASN A 177 11.41 -11.97 21.16
C ASN A 177 10.10 -12.67 21.54
N SER A 178 9.29 -13.05 20.54
CA SER A 178 8.04 -13.79 20.75
C SER A 178 8.32 -15.27 21.07
N LEU A 179 9.29 -15.88 20.39
CA LEU A 179 9.75 -17.26 20.62
C LEU A 179 10.16 -17.46 22.09
N SER A 180 10.96 -16.54 22.66
CA SER A 180 11.37 -16.62 24.07
C SER A 180 10.18 -16.68 25.03
N LYS A 181 9.13 -15.89 24.78
CA LYS A 181 7.89 -15.91 25.59
C LYS A 181 7.11 -17.21 25.41
N LEU A 182 7.04 -17.74 24.19
CA LEU A 182 6.31 -18.99 23.90
C LEU A 182 7.01 -20.22 24.53
N ILE A 183 8.34 -20.23 24.57
CA ILE A 183 9.09 -21.27 25.30
C ILE A 183 8.77 -21.24 26.79
N GLN A 184 8.75 -20.05 27.41
CA GLN A 184 8.40 -19.90 28.82
C GLN A 184 6.97 -20.38 29.14
N LEU A 185 6.09 -20.37 28.15
CA LEU A 185 4.72 -20.89 28.24
C LEU A 185 4.62 -22.40 27.98
N GLY A 186 5.72 -23.08 27.68
CA GLY A 186 5.78 -24.53 27.50
C GLY A 186 5.22 -25.03 26.16
N LEU A 187 5.16 -24.18 25.13
CA LEU A 187 4.77 -24.63 23.78
C LEU A 187 5.87 -25.49 23.14
N SER A 188 5.45 -26.45 22.31
CA SER A 188 6.39 -27.30 21.57
C SER A 188 7.03 -26.55 20.38
N ALA A 189 8.18 -27.03 19.92
CA ALA A 189 8.88 -26.45 18.77
C ALA A 189 8.00 -26.43 17.50
N GLU A 190 7.17 -27.46 17.31
CA GLU A 190 6.23 -27.55 16.20
C GLU A 190 5.16 -26.44 16.27
N GLN A 191 4.59 -26.23 17.46
CA GLN A 191 3.58 -25.18 17.68
C GLN A 191 4.18 -23.78 17.51
N ILE A 192 5.40 -23.57 18.00
CA ILE A 192 6.10 -22.29 17.86
C ILE A 192 6.46 -22.01 16.41
N ALA A 193 6.95 -23.02 15.68
CA ALA A 193 7.25 -22.91 14.25
C ALA A 193 6.02 -22.55 13.43
N GLU A 194 4.87 -23.16 13.74
CA GLU A 194 3.60 -22.85 13.10
C GLU A 194 3.12 -21.42 13.43
N VAL A 195 3.15 -21.02 14.72
CA VAL A 195 2.67 -19.69 15.15
C VAL A 195 3.54 -18.56 14.60
N LEU A 196 4.85 -18.76 14.51
CA LEU A 196 5.80 -17.72 14.06
C LEU A 196 6.11 -17.81 12.57
N ASP A 197 5.54 -18.78 11.84
CA ASP A 197 5.86 -19.07 10.44
C ASP A 197 7.38 -19.12 10.23
N LEU A 198 8.02 -19.98 11.01
CA LEU A 198 9.47 -20.22 10.99
C LEU A 198 9.75 -21.67 10.62
N PRO A 199 10.87 -21.97 9.93
CA PRO A 199 11.30 -23.34 9.71
C PRO A 199 11.46 -24.06 11.05
N LEU A 200 10.83 -25.23 11.18
CA LEU A 200 10.90 -26.06 12.39
C LEU A 200 12.34 -26.27 12.86
N GLU A 201 13.24 -26.50 11.90
CA GLU A 201 14.65 -26.75 12.17
C GLU A 201 15.35 -25.54 12.80
N LYS A 202 14.94 -24.33 12.41
CA LYS A 202 15.48 -23.10 13.01
C LYS A 202 14.93 -22.88 14.41
N VAL A 203 13.67 -23.24 14.66
CA VAL A 203 13.06 -23.14 15.99
C VAL A 203 13.70 -24.15 16.94
N ARG A 204 13.95 -25.38 16.48
CA ARG A 204 14.65 -26.42 17.26
C ARG A 204 16.07 -26.01 17.62
N GLU A 205 16.84 -25.48 16.67
CA GLU A 205 18.20 -24.95 16.91
C GLU A 205 18.21 -23.82 17.96
N LEU A 206 17.13 -23.04 18.07
CA LEU A 206 17.00 -21.94 19.03
C LEU A 206 16.46 -22.39 20.41
N MET A 207 15.96 -23.62 20.52
CA MET A 207 15.41 -24.19 21.75
C MET A 207 16.38 -25.16 22.46
N GLU A 208 17.41 -25.67 21.76
CA GLU A 208 18.54 -26.42 22.33
C GLU A 208 19.49 -25.52 23.14
#